data_AF-A0A7K1LTQ9-F1
#
_entry.id   AF-A0A7K1LTQ9-F1
#
_cell.length_a   1.000
_cell.length_b   1.000
_cell.length_c   1.000
_cell.angle_alpha   90.00
_cell.angle_beta   90.00
_cell.angle_gamma   90.00
#
_symmetry.space_group_name_H-M   'P 1'
#
loop_
_entity.id
_entity.type
_entity.pdbx_description
1 polymer ?
#
loop_
_entity_poly.entity_id
_entity_poly.type
_entity_poly.pdbx_seq_one_letter_code
_entity_poly.pdbx_strand_id
1 'polypeptide(L)'
;GRHAVIGVPFLWLFLFFLLPFAIVLKISLAEADVAIPPYTEIFAYADQQLQVLLNLGNYLMLTDDPLYIDAYLGSLKMAFISTLICLLVGYPMAYAIARSSQSSQTVLLLLIMMPTWTAILIRVYAWMGILSNNGLLNSVLMGLGLISEPLTILNTNIAV
;
A
#
# COMPACT_ATOMS: atom_id res chain seq x y z
N GLY A 1 15.24 33.14 -22.57
CA GLY A 1 15.45 31.99 -23.46
C GLY A 1 15.41 30.67 -22.72
N ARG A 2 16.48 30.30 -22.00
CA ARG A 2 16.67 28.95 -21.41
C ARG A 2 15.68 28.54 -20.31
N HIS A 3 15.30 29.46 -19.42
CA HIS A 3 14.35 29.16 -18.33
C HIS A 3 12.92 28.93 -18.81
N ALA A 4 12.50 29.58 -19.90
CA ALA A 4 11.18 29.36 -20.49
C ALA A 4 11.09 28.00 -21.19
N VAL A 5 12.15 27.59 -21.90
CA VAL A 5 12.19 26.28 -22.60
C VAL A 5 12.15 25.11 -21.62
N ILE A 6 12.77 25.23 -20.44
CA ILE A 6 12.71 24.21 -19.39
C ILE A 6 11.42 24.35 -18.57
N GLY A 7 10.94 25.57 -18.32
CA GLY A 7 9.78 25.83 -17.48
C GLY A 7 8.47 25.27 -18.06
N VAL A 8 8.30 25.28 -19.38
CA VAL A 8 7.06 24.79 -20.03
C VAL A 8 6.82 23.29 -19.78
N PRO A 9 7.78 22.36 -20.04
CA PRO A 9 7.61 20.95 -19.70
C PRO A 9 7.41 20.70 -18.20
N PHE A 10 8.12 21.41 -17.32
CA PHE A 10 7.97 21.24 -15.88
C PHE A 10 6.59 21.70 -15.38
N LEU A 11 6.09 22.83 -15.88
CA LEU A 11 4.75 23.31 -15.57
C LEU A 11 3.70 22.30 -16.06
N TRP A 12 3.87 21.77 -17.28
CA TRP A 12 3.00 20.72 -17.82
C TRP A 12 3.00 19.47 -16.93
N LEU A 13 4.17 18.93 -16.58
CA LEU A 13 4.28 17.76 -15.70
C LEU A 13 3.68 18.02 -14.32
N PHE A 14 3.92 19.21 -13.75
CA PHE A 14 3.37 19.58 -12.45
C PHE A 14 1.85 19.68 -12.47
N LEU A 15 1.26 20.26 -13.52
CA LEU A 15 -0.19 20.32 -13.69
C LEU A 15 -0.81 18.92 -13.79
N PHE A 16 -0.26 18.06 -14.64
CA PHE A 16 -0.77 16.68 -14.80
C PHE A 16 -0.55 15.83 -13.54
N PHE A 17 0.52 16.08 -12.80
CA PHE A 17 0.74 15.45 -11.50
C PHE A 17 -0.29 15.90 -10.46
N LEU A 18 -0.62 17.19 -10.38
CA LEU A 18 -1.59 17.73 -9.42
C LEU A 18 -3.05 17.40 -9.75
N LEU A 19 -3.39 17.26 -11.03
CA LEU A 19 -4.74 17.01 -11.50
C LEU A 19 -5.45 15.85 -10.77
N PRO A 20 -4.88 14.63 -10.65
CA PRO A 20 -5.53 13.54 -9.93
C PRO A 20 -5.73 13.85 -8.43
N PHE A 21 -4.81 14.56 -7.78
CA PHE A 21 -4.97 14.97 -6.38
C PHE A 21 -6.10 15.99 -6.21
N ALA A 22 -6.22 16.94 -7.14
CA ALA A 22 -7.33 17.90 -7.15
C ALA A 22 -8.69 17.19 -7.34
N ILE A 23 -8.75 16.15 -8.18
CA ILE A 23 -9.94 15.32 -8.34
C ILE A 23 -10.27 14.58 -7.04
N VAL A 24 -9.29 13.95 -6.39
CA VAL A 24 -9.51 13.24 -5.11
C VAL A 24 -9.98 14.21 -4.02
N LEU A 25 -9.39 15.41 -3.95
CA LEU A 25 -9.80 16.46 -3.01
C LEU A 25 -11.23 16.95 -3.28
N LYS A 26 -11.62 17.07 -4.55
CA LYS A 26 -13.01 17.35 -4.93
C LYS A 26 -13.91 16.21 -4.42
N ILE A 27 -13.57 14.96 -4.69
CA ILE A 27 -14.39 13.81 -4.29
C ILE A 27 -14.51 13.69 -2.76
N SER A 28 -13.45 13.97 -1.99
CA SER A 28 -13.49 13.87 -0.52
C SER A 28 -14.46 14.88 0.13
N LEU A 29 -14.77 15.97 -0.56
CA LEU A 29 -15.74 16.99 -0.14
C LEU A 29 -17.14 16.78 -0.71
N ALA A 30 -17.32 15.80 -1.60
CA ALA A 30 -18.62 15.46 -2.19
C ALA A 30 -19.36 14.43 -1.33
N GLU A 31 -20.67 14.35 -1.49
CA GLU A 31 -21.48 13.32 -0.85
C GLU A 31 -21.57 12.09 -1.76
N ALA A 32 -21.53 10.90 -1.17
CA ALA A 32 -21.68 9.65 -1.92
C ALA A 32 -23.14 9.52 -2.41
N ASP A 33 -23.31 9.33 -3.71
CA ASP A 33 -24.63 9.21 -4.34
C ASP A 33 -24.68 7.99 -5.24
N VAL A 34 -25.87 7.38 -5.38
CA VAL A 34 -26.10 6.21 -6.26
C VAL A 34 -26.33 6.71 -7.69
N ALA A 35 -25.34 7.42 -8.21
CA ALA A 35 -25.32 8.01 -9.54
C ALA A 35 -24.05 7.63 -10.31
N ILE A 36 -24.00 7.96 -11.61
CA ILE A 36 -22.79 7.87 -12.43
C ILE A 36 -22.46 9.29 -12.86
N PRO A 37 -21.42 9.94 -12.32
CA PRO A 37 -20.43 9.47 -11.34
C PRO A 37 -20.98 9.28 -9.90
N PRO A 38 -20.34 8.44 -9.05
CA PRO A 38 -20.86 8.04 -7.73
C PRO A 38 -20.61 9.10 -6.64
N TYR A 39 -20.80 10.38 -6.96
CA TYR A 39 -20.64 11.51 -6.05
C TYR A 39 -21.45 12.72 -6.54
N THR A 40 -21.91 13.56 -5.62
CA THR A 40 -22.68 14.77 -5.94
C THR A 40 -21.84 15.87 -6.59
N GLU A 41 -22.46 16.70 -7.43
CA GLU A 41 -21.81 17.89 -7.98
C GLU A 41 -21.64 18.96 -6.89
N ILE A 42 -20.37 19.25 -6.54
CA ILE A 42 -20.05 20.31 -5.57
C ILE A 42 -20.42 21.69 -6.09
N PHE A 43 -20.33 21.92 -7.40
CA PHE A 43 -20.62 23.21 -8.03
C PHE A 43 -21.89 23.08 -8.87
N ALA A 44 -22.98 23.69 -8.41
CA ALA A 44 -24.22 23.82 -9.18
C ALA A 44 -24.43 25.28 -9.56
N TYR A 45 -24.66 25.56 -10.84
CA TYR A 45 -25.04 26.89 -11.31
C TYR A 45 -26.50 26.83 -11.77
N ALA A 46 -27.40 27.38 -10.96
CA ALA A 46 -28.83 27.41 -11.21
C ALA A 46 -29.40 28.77 -10.80
N ASP A 47 -30.38 29.27 -11.56
CA ASP A 47 -31.10 30.51 -11.24
C ASP A 47 -30.20 31.73 -10.98
N GLN A 48 -29.15 31.91 -11.79
CA GLN A 48 -28.11 32.95 -11.62
C GLN A 48 -27.33 32.89 -10.29
N GLN A 49 -27.43 31.79 -9.54
CA GLN A 49 -26.71 31.56 -8.29
C GLN A 49 -25.70 30.42 -8.44
N LEU A 50 -24.49 30.64 -7.93
CA LEU A 50 -23.48 29.60 -7.79
C LEU A 50 -23.63 28.98 -6.40
N GLN A 51 -24.09 27.73 -6.35
CA GLN A 51 -24.21 26.95 -5.11
C GLN A 51 -23.01 26.01 -4.99
N VAL A 52 -22.36 26.07 -3.82
CA VAL A 52 -21.23 25.21 -3.48
C VAL A 52 -21.61 24.35 -2.29
N LEU A 53 -21.80 23.06 -2.52
CA LEU A 53 -22.18 22.08 -1.49
C LEU A 53 -20.95 21.30 -1.06
N LEU A 54 -20.51 21.50 0.19
CA LEU A 54 -19.34 20.83 0.76
C LEU A 54 -19.78 19.94 1.91
N ASN A 55 -19.51 18.64 1.80
CA ASN A 55 -19.76 17.67 2.86
C ASN A 55 -18.51 17.51 3.73
N LEU A 56 -18.47 18.26 4.85
CA LEU A 56 -17.43 18.10 5.88
C LEU A 56 -17.69 16.92 6.81
N GLY A 57 -18.88 16.32 6.76
CA GLY A 57 -19.25 15.14 7.55
C GLY A 57 -18.38 13.93 7.24
N ASN A 58 -17.91 13.79 6.00
CA ASN A 58 -16.95 12.76 5.61
C ASN A 58 -15.69 12.76 6.51
N TYR A 59 -15.22 13.93 6.93
CA TYR A 59 -14.05 14.06 7.80
C TYR A 59 -14.35 13.79 9.27
N LEU A 60 -15.58 14.07 9.72
CA LEU A 60 -16.02 13.73 11.07
C LEU A 60 -16.15 12.20 11.24
N MET A 61 -16.58 11.49 10.19
CA MET A 61 -16.59 10.02 10.21
C MET A 61 -15.19 9.41 10.44
N LEU A 62 -14.12 10.06 9.95
CA LEU A 62 -12.75 9.57 10.20
C LEU A 62 -12.37 9.60 11.69
N THR A 63 -12.94 10.50 12.48
CA THR A 63 -12.63 10.65 13.91
C THR A 63 -13.64 9.98 14.83
N ASP A 64 -14.90 9.92 14.41
CA ASP A 64 -15.99 9.42 15.26
C ASP A 64 -16.17 7.89 15.16
N ASP A 65 -15.82 7.30 14.02
CA ASP A 65 -15.95 5.86 13.83
C ASP A 65 -14.65 5.13 14.24
N PRO A 66 -14.69 4.31 15.32
CA PRO A 66 -13.51 3.60 15.82
C PRO A 66 -12.91 2.65 14.78
N LEU A 67 -13.69 2.18 13.80
CA LEU A 67 -13.19 1.30 12.75
C LEU A 67 -12.12 1.97 11.89
N TYR A 68 -12.28 3.26 11.57
CA TYR A 68 -11.29 4.01 10.78
C TYR A 68 -10.01 4.24 11.57
N ILE A 69 -10.15 4.56 12.86
CA ILE A 69 -9.00 4.75 13.75
C ILE A 69 -8.22 3.45 13.91
N ASP A 70 -8.91 2.33 14.14
CA ASP A 70 -8.30 1.01 14.29
C ASP A 70 -7.59 0.56 13.00
N ALA A 71 -8.21 0.77 11.84
CA ALA A 71 -7.60 0.46 10.55
C ALA A 71 -6.33 1.31 10.29
N TYR A 72 -6.38 2.60 10.65
CA TYR A 72 -5.25 3.51 10.50
C TYR A 72 -4.09 3.13 11.43
N LEU A 73 -4.37 2.92 12.72
CA LEU A 73 -3.37 2.51 13.71
C LEU A 73 -2.81 1.12 13.41
N GLY A 74 -3.65 0.20 12.94
CA GLY A 74 -3.24 -1.12 12.47
C GLY A 74 -2.23 -1.01 11.32
N SER A 75 -2.55 -0.20 10.30
CA SER A 75 -1.66 0.05 9.16
C SER A 75 -0.32 0.67 9.60
N LEU A 76 -0.36 1.65 10.51
CA LEU A 76 0.84 2.30 11.04
C LEU A 76 1.71 1.33 11.83
N LYS A 77 1.10 0.50 12.69
CA LYS A 77 1.78 -0.55 13.45
C LYS A 77 2.45 -1.56 12.52
N MET A 78 1.75 -2.03 11.49
CA MET A 78 2.29 -2.98 10.52
C MET A 78 3.45 -2.37 9.73
N ALA A 79 3.31 -1.14 9.25
CA ALA A 79 4.39 -0.43 8.55
C ALA A 79 5.62 -0.24 9.45
N PHE A 80 5.41 0.13 10.70
CA PHE A 80 6.49 0.35 11.67
C PHE A 80 7.25 -0.96 11.99
N ILE A 81 6.52 -2.01 12.35
CA ILE A 81 7.12 -3.33 12.67
C ILE A 81 7.84 -3.89 11.43
N SER A 82 7.21 -3.83 10.26
CA SER A 82 7.82 -4.27 9.00
C SER A 82 9.11 -3.51 8.70
N THR A 83 9.10 -2.18 8.82
CA THR A 83 10.30 -1.35 8.63
C THR A 83 11.41 -1.72 9.60
N LEU A 84 11.07 -1.94 10.87
CA LEU A 84 12.06 -2.31 11.90
C LEU A 84 12.67 -3.68 11.60
N ILE A 85 11.87 -4.69 11.25
CA ILE A 85 12.35 -6.02 10.88
C ILE A 85 13.23 -5.94 9.62
N CYS A 86 12.79 -5.21 8.60
CA CYS A 86 13.57 -4.97 7.39
C CYS A 86 14.90 -4.30 7.68
N LEU A 87 14.95 -3.34 8.62
CA LEU A 87 16.19 -2.69 9.03
C LEU A 87 17.10 -3.67 9.78
N LEU A 88 16.55 -4.42 10.74
CA LEU A 88 17.28 -5.38 11.56
C LEU A 88 17.89 -6.53 10.75
N VAL A 89 17.21 -6.98 9.69
CA VAL A 89 17.71 -8.05 8.81
C VAL A 89 18.53 -7.49 7.66
N GLY A 90 18.06 -6.40 7.05
CA GLY A 90 18.67 -5.80 5.86
C GLY A 90 19.99 -5.10 6.16
N TYR A 91 20.15 -4.45 7.32
CA TYR A 91 21.38 -3.76 7.67
C TYR A 91 22.57 -4.73 7.87
N PRO A 92 22.46 -5.81 8.66
CA PRO A 92 23.53 -6.80 8.76
C PRO A 92 23.85 -7.46 7.42
N MET A 93 22.82 -7.74 6.60
CA MET A 93 23.01 -8.32 5.26
C MET A 93 23.80 -7.38 4.35
N ALA A 94 23.42 -6.11 4.28
CA ALA A 94 24.13 -5.09 3.52
C ALA A 94 25.57 -4.89 4.02
N TYR A 95 25.77 -4.89 5.34
CA TYR A 95 27.10 -4.79 5.94
C TYR A 95 27.99 -5.99 5.59
N ALA A 96 27.45 -7.22 5.62
CA ALA A 96 28.17 -8.42 5.23
C ALA A 96 28.55 -8.40 3.74
N ILE A 97 27.66 -7.95 2.87
CA ILE A 97 27.91 -7.80 1.44
C ILE A 97 29.01 -6.76 1.18
N ALA A 98 28.96 -5.62 1.88
CA ALA A 98 29.95 -4.55 1.75
C ALA A 98 31.36 -4.96 2.20
N ARG A 99 31.50 -5.95 3.09
CA ARG A 99 32.79 -6.51 3.52
C ARG A 99 33.23 -7.76 2.73
N SER A 100 32.44 -8.24 1.77
CA SER A 100 32.76 -9.41 0.97
C SER A 100 33.73 -9.10 -0.18
N SER A 101 34.37 -10.12 -0.75
CA SER A 101 35.23 -9.97 -1.92
C SER A 101 34.43 -9.51 -3.15
N GLN A 102 35.07 -8.82 -4.09
CA GLN A 102 34.38 -8.18 -5.22
C GLN A 102 33.61 -9.16 -6.13
N SER A 103 34.08 -10.41 -6.23
CA SER A 103 33.37 -11.48 -6.93
C SER A 103 32.12 -11.95 -6.17
N SER A 104 32.21 -12.16 -4.85
CA SER A 104 31.08 -12.55 -4.00
C SER A 104 30.04 -11.44 -3.88
N GLN A 105 30.45 -10.17 -3.83
CA GLN A 105 29.55 -9.02 -3.76
C GLN A 105 28.59 -9.00 -4.96
N THR A 106 29.11 -9.22 -6.17
CA THR A 106 28.30 -9.24 -7.41
C THR A 106 27.25 -10.35 -7.38
N VAL A 107 27.63 -11.55 -6.93
CA VAL A 107 26.72 -12.69 -6.82
C VAL A 107 25.64 -12.44 -5.76
N LEU A 108 26.02 -11.91 -4.60
CA LEU A 108 25.08 -11.62 -3.50
C LEU A 108 24.06 -10.53 -3.89
N LEU A 109 24.51 -9.47 -4.56
CA LEU A 109 23.62 -8.43 -5.09
C LEU A 109 22.65 -9.01 -6.12
N LEU A 110 23.15 -9.86 -7.03
CA LEU A 110 22.30 -10.53 -8.02
C LEU A 110 21.24 -11.42 -7.35
N LEU A 111 21.62 -12.19 -6.32
CA LEU A 111 20.69 -13.03 -5.56
C LEU A 111 19.56 -12.23 -4.90
N ILE A 112 19.86 -11.02 -4.39
CA ILE A 112 18.84 -10.13 -3.81
C ILE A 112 17.94 -9.52 -4.89
N MET A 113 18.51 -9.18 -6.05
CA MET A 113 17.73 -8.57 -7.14
C MET A 113 16.79 -9.59 -7.81
N MET A 114 17.18 -10.87 -7.92
CA MET A 114 16.37 -11.94 -8.51
C MET A 114 14.90 -11.98 -8.01
N PRO A 115 14.61 -12.01 -6.70
CA PRO A 115 13.23 -12.02 -6.22
C PRO A 115 12.48 -10.71 -6.48
N THR A 116 13.18 -9.57 -6.60
CA THR A 116 12.51 -8.27 -6.88
C THR A 116 11.87 -8.23 -8.26
N TRP A 117 12.39 -9.00 -9.21
CA TRP A 117 11.85 -9.10 -10.58
C TRP A 117 10.66 -10.07 -10.69
N THR A 118 10.34 -10.80 -9.61
CA THR A 118 9.17 -11.68 -9.60
C THR A 118 7.87 -10.89 -9.41
N ALA A 119 6.87 -11.21 -10.24
CA ALA A 119 5.56 -10.58 -10.18
C ALA A 119 4.94 -10.73 -8.79
N ILE A 120 4.47 -9.62 -8.21
CA ILE A 120 3.88 -9.61 -6.86
C ILE A 120 2.71 -10.58 -6.73
N LEU A 121 1.90 -10.74 -7.78
CA LEU A 121 0.78 -11.68 -7.81
C LEU A 121 1.23 -13.12 -7.58
N ILE A 122 2.32 -13.57 -8.23
CA ILE A 122 2.85 -14.93 -8.05
C ILE A 122 3.29 -15.13 -6.60
N ARG A 123 3.96 -14.13 -6.00
CA ARG A 123 4.37 -14.17 -4.60
C ARG A 123 3.16 -14.27 -3.66
N VAL A 124 2.10 -13.49 -3.92
CA VAL A 124 0.86 -13.53 -3.14
C VAL A 124 0.19 -14.92 -3.26
N TYR A 125 0.06 -15.48 -4.47
CA TYR A 125 -0.50 -16.83 -4.65
C TYR A 125 0.34 -17.92 -3.98
N ALA A 126 1.67 -17.82 -4.04
CA ALA A 126 2.56 -18.75 -3.36
C ALA A 126 2.35 -18.69 -1.83
N TRP A 127 2.30 -17.50 -1.24
CA TRP A 127 2.00 -17.32 0.18
C TRP A 127 0.61 -17.84 0.56
N MET A 128 -0.42 -17.56 -0.23
CA MET A 128 -1.76 -18.11 -0.01
C MET A 128 -1.76 -19.64 -0.05
N GLY A 129 -1.02 -20.26 -0.97
CA GLY A 129 -0.85 -21.71 -1.03
C GLY A 129 -0.11 -22.29 0.17
N ILE A 130 0.95 -21.61 0.65
CA ILE A 130 1.74 -22.04 1.81
C ILE A 130 0.91 -21.94 3.11
N LEU A 131 0.18 -20.84 3.29
CA LEU A 131 -0.60 -20.51 4.49
C LEU A 131 -2.03 -21.09 4.48
N SER A 132 -2.44 -21.72 3.38
CA SER A 132 -3.72 -22.41 3.27
C SER A 132 -3.83 -23.52 4.33
N ASN A 133 -5.07 -23.87 4.69
CA ASN A 133 -5.34 -24.94 5.67
C ASN A 133 -4.67 -26.27 5.27
N ASN A 134 -4.67 -26.60 3.98
CA ASN A 134 -3.99 -27.77 3.42
C ASN A 134 -2.62 -27.41 2.80
N GLY A 135 -2.05 -26.28 3.20
CA GLY A 135 -0.80 -25.75 2.68
C GLY A 135 0.43 -26.45 3.23
N LEU A 136 1.58 -26.08 2.68
CA LEU A 136 2.89 -26.64 3.08
C LEU A 136 3.15 -26.42 4.58
N LEU A 137 2.75 -25.28 5.12
CA LEU A 137 3.00 -24.89 6.51
C LEU A 137 2.31 -25.87 7.49
N ASN A 138 1.00 -26.07 7.33
CA ASN A 138 0.24 -27.01 8.15
C ASN A 138 0.69 -28.46 7.94
N SER A 139 1.04 -28.84 6.71
CA SER A 139 1.52 -30.19 6.40
C SER A 139 2.82 -30.53 7.14
N VAL A 140 3.75 -29.57 7.19
CA VAL A 140 5.02 -29.72 7.93
C VAL A 140 4.78 -29.72 9.45
N LEU A 141 3.94 -28.82 9.97
CA LEU A 141 3.65 -28.75 11.40
C LEU A 141 2.92 -30.01 11.93
N MET A 142 1.97 -30.54 11.15
CA MET A 142 1.28 -31.80 11.46
C MET A 142 2.23 -32.99 11.33
N GLY A 143 3.09 -33.01 10.30
CA GLY A 143 4.10 -34.06 10.12
C GLY A 143 5.15 -34.12 11.23
N LEU A 144 5.46 -32.98 11.85
CA LEU A 144 6.33 -32.88 13.04
C LEU A 144 5.59 -33.17 14.35
N GLY A 145 4.27 -33.37 14.32
CA GLY A 145 3.44 -33.60 15.51
C GLY A 145 3.27 -32.38 16.41
N LEU A 146 3.57 -31.17 15.92
CA LEU A 146 3.47 -29.92 16.69
C LEU A 146 2.03 -29.40 16.81
N ILE A 147 1.15 -29.80 15.88
CA ILE A 147 -0.27 -29.43 15.86
C ILE A 147 -1.13 -30.66 15.53
N SER A 148 -2.33 -30.72 16.11
CA SER A 148 -3.29 -31.82 15.90
C SER A 148 -4.33 -31.50 14.82
N GLU A 149 -4.58 -30.21 14.58
CA GLU A 149 -5.54 -29.69 13.60
C GLU A 149 -4.88 -28.58 12.76
N PRO A 150 -5.27 -28.40 11.48
CA PRO A 150 -4.70 -27.39 10.61
C PRO A 150 -5.03 -25.97 11.12
N LEU A 151 -4.00 -25.12 11.22
CA LEU A 151 -4.18 -23.74 11.64
C LEU A 151 -4.81 -22.91 10.51
N THR A 152 -5.90 -22.22 10.82
CA THR A 152 -6.59 -21.27 9.93
C THR A 152 -5.89 -19.91 9.95
N ILE A 153 -4.70 -19.85 9.36
CA ILE A 153 -3.89 -18.62 9.33
C ILE A 153 -4.39 -17.69 8.21
N LEU A 154 -4.71 -18.26 7.04
CA LEU A 154 -5.20 -17.50 5.89
C LEU A 154 -6.49 -16.73 6.25
N ASN A 155 -6.53 -15.42 5.95
CA ASN A 155 -7.60 -14.47 6.28
C ASN A 155 -7.68 -14.01 7.75
N THR A 156 -6.66 -14.28 8.56
CA THR A 156 -6.54 -13.70 9.90
C THR A 156 -5.50 -12.59 9.94
N ASN A 157 -5.55 -11.74 10.98
CA ASN A 157 -4.55 -10.70 11.23
C ASN A 157 -3.12 -11.23 11.41
N ILE A 158 -2.93 -12.54 11.53
CA ILE A 158 -1.62 -13.20 11.66
C ILE A 158 -0.96 -13.41 10.27
N ALA A 159 -1.76 -13.45 9.20
CA ALA A 159 -1.26 -13.65 7.83
C ALA A 159 -0.72 -12.37 7.18
N VAL A 160 -0.93 -11.21 7.81
CA VAL A 160 -0.53 -9.87 7.32
C VAL A 160 0.79 -9.45 7.96
#